data_AF-A0A3D5J0I4-F1
#
_entry.id   AF-A0A3D5J0I4-F1
#
_cell.length_a   1.000
_cell.length_b   1.000
_cell.length_c   1.000
_cell.angle_alpha   90.00
_cell.angle_beta   90.00
_cell.angle_gamma   90.00
#
_symmetry.space_group_name_H-M   'P 1'
#
loop_
_entity.id
_entity.type
_entity.pdbx_description
1 polymer ?
#
loop_
_entity_poly.entity_id
_entity_poly.type
_entity_poly.pdbx_seq_one_letter_code
_entity_poly.pdbx_strand_id
1 'polypeptide(L)'
;NLFRTFNTMNAKTFTPVSFSPVLGLSGEIFGENESYGLAVKDTKGSVLFSRIGVESTYGKISGGVNLMLPVSQDLNGGAVEAKMRLGIHLNFVL
;
A
#
# COMPACT_ATOMS: atom_id res chain seq x y z
N ASN A 1 -12.23 14.62 18.54
CA ASN A 1 -12.88 13.32 18.32
C ASN A 1 -13.80 13.42 17.09
N LEU A 2 -13.23 13.68 15.91
CA LEU A 2 -14.00 14.15 14.75
C LEU A 2 -13.41 13.70 13.40
N PHE A 3 -13.27 12.40 13.19
CA PHE A 3 -13.07 11.85 11.84
C PHE A 3 -13.91 10.59 11.69
N ARG A 4 -15.16 10.80 11.25
CA ARG A 4 -16.10 9.75 10.84
C ARG A 4 -15.85 9.53 9.35
N THR A 5 -15.10 8.47 9.03
CA THR A 5 -14.73 8.08 7.66
C THR A 5 -15.98 7.80 6.81
N PHE A 6 -16.15 8.55 5.72
CA PHE A 6 -17.29 8.46 4.78
C PHE A 6 -17.19 7.28 3.77
N ASN A 7 -16.40 6.23 4.02
CA ASN A 7 -16.14 5.19 3.01
C ASN A 7 -17.12 4.01 3.00
N THR A 8 -18.16 3.99 3.82
CA THR A 8 -19.12 2.87 3.81
C THR A 8 -20.29 3.15 2.87
N MET A 9 -20.05 3.09 1.56
CA MET A 9 -21.10 2.72 0.62
C MET A 9 -21.34 1.22 0.78
N ASN A 10 -22.09 0.83 1.81
CA ASN A 10 -22.55 -0.53 2.00
C ASN A 10 -23.61 -0.80 0.92
N ALA A 11 -23.22 -1.43 -0.18
CA ALA A 11 -24.16 -2.06 -1.13
C ALA A 11 -24.79 -3.27 -0.42
N LYS A 12 -25.63 -2.98 0.56
CA LYS A 12 -26.28 -3.93 1.45
C LYS A 12 -27.55 -4.46 0.80
N THR A 13 -27.41 -5.07 -0.38
CA THR A 13 -28.53 -5.71 -1.07
C THR A 13 -28.04 -6.99 -1.74
N PHE A 14 -28.17 -8.10 -1.01
CA PHE A 14 -28.35 -9.46 -1.55
C PHE A 14 -27.12 -10.30 -2.00
N THR A 15 -25.88 -9.82 -1.92
CA THR A 15 -24.71 -10.65 -2.29
C THR A 15 -23.86 -10.97 -1.05
N PRO A 16 -23.47 -12.23 -0.78
CA PRO A 16 -22.55 -12.58 0.33
C PRO A 16 -21.12 -12.05 0.13
N VAL A 17 -20.90 -11.28 -0.95
CA VAL A 17 -19.64 -10.67 -1.35
C VAL A 17 -19.77 -9.16 -1.23
N SER A 18 -18.86 -8.51 -0.51
CA SER A 18 -18.72 -7.05 -0.48
C SER A 18 -17.50 -6.61 -1.27
N PHE A 19 -17.61 -5.48 -1.96
CA PHE A 19 -16.49 -4.82 -2.64
C PHE A 19 -16.25 -3.42 -2.05
N SER A 20 -15.00 -3.00 -1.97
CA SER A 20 -14.62 -1.69 -1.44
C SER A 20 -13.49 -1.09 -2.27
N PRO A 21 -13.70 0.09 -2.90
CA PRO A 21 -12.61 0.78 -3.58
C PRO A 21 -11.64 1.36 -2.55
N VAL A 22 -10.36 1.44 -2.91
CA VAL A 22 -9.29 2.00 -2.08
C VAL A 22 -8.62 3.12 -2.86
N LEU A 23 -8.49 4.30 -2.24
CA LEU A 23 -7.70 5.42 -2.75
C LEU A 23 -6.96 6.07 -1.58
N GLY A 24 -5.68 6.35 -1.72
CA GLY A 24 -4.89 6.97 -0.65
C GLY A 24 -3.44 7.26 -1.02
N LEU A 25 -2.64 7.56 0.00
CA LEU A 25 -1.19 7.76 -0.09
C LEU A 25 -0.47 6.75 0.81
N SER A 26 0.72 6.32 0.42
CA SER A 26 1.56 5.36 1.16
C SER A 26 3.00 5.86 1.18
N GLY A 27 3.55 6.13 2.35
CA GLY A 27 4.94 6.57 2.51
C GLY A 27 5.83 5.43 3.03
N GLU A 28 7.02 5.30 2.47
CA GLU A 28 8.04 4.33 2.88
C GLU A 28 9.39 5.02 3.10
N ILE A 29 10.07 4.61 4.17
CA ILE A 29 11.40 5.11 4.54
C ILE A 29 12.34 3.90 4.58
N PHE A 30 13.43 3.98 3.82
CA PHE A 30 14.47 2.97 3.73
C PHE A 30 15.68 3.43 4.54
N GLY A 31 16.06 2.62 5.53
CA GLY A 31 17.28 2.83 6.30
C GLY A 31 18.55 2.58 5.48
N GLU A 32 19.69 2.98 6.01
CA GLU A 32 20.99 2.67 5.42
C GLU A 32 21.27 1.16 5.53
N ASN A 33 21.82 0.58 4.47
CA ASN A 33 22.23 -0.81 4.45
C ASN A 33 23.66 -0.94 5.00
N GLU A 34 23.95 -2.01 5.73
CA GLU A 34 25.28 -2.27 6.28
C GLU A 34 25.93 -3.48 5.58
N SER A 35 27.21 -3.35 5.24
CA SER A 35 28.02 -4.46 4.71
C SER A 35 29.27 -4.61 5.57
N TYR A 36 29.47 -5.78 6.16
CA TYR A 36 30.57 -6.06 7.12
C TYR A 36 30.63 -5.07 8.29
N GLY A 37 29.48 -4.55 8.74
CA GLY A 37 29.39 -3.57 9.83
C GLY A 37 29.74 -2.13 9.43
N LEU A 38 29.86 -1.85 8.13
CA LEU A 38 30.06 -0.51 7.58
C LEU A 38 28.82 -0.08 6.80
N ALA A 39 28.34 1.14 7.08
CA ALA A 39 27.25 1.74 6.33
C ALA A 39 27.63 1.89 4.85
N VAL A 40 26.83 1.28 3.98
CA VAL A 40 26.97 1.43 2.53
C VAL A 40 26.37 2.78 2.15
N LYS A 41 27.23 3.67 1.66
CA LYS A 41 26.82 5.02 1.23
C LYS A 41 25.70 4.94 0.21
N ASP A 42 24.83 5.95 0.27
CA ASP A 42 23.75 6.18 -0.67
C ASP A 42 22.74 5.03 -0.76
N THR A 43 22.54 4.21 0.29
CA THR A 43 21.53 3.14 0.27
C THR A 43 20.21 3.49 0.94
N LYS A 44 20.19 4.58 1.72
CA LYS A 44 18.97 5.14 2.30
C LYS A 44 18.05 5.73 1.24
N GLY A 45 16.80 5.93 1.62
CA GLY A 45 15.87 6.66 0.78
C GLY A 45 14.47 6.77 1.37
N SER A 46 13.60 7.45 0.64
CA SER A 46 12.18 7.50 0.91
C SER A 46 11.37 7.56 -0.37
N VAL A 47 10.12 7.12 -0.29
CA VAL A 47 9.17 7.21 -1.40
C VAL A 47 7.77 7.43 -0.87
N LEU A 48 7.05 8.34 -1.51
CA LEU A 48 5.64 8.59 -1.32
C LEU A 48 4.90 8.08 -2.56
N PHE A 49 4.05 7.08 -2.38
CA PHE A 49 3.18 6.54 -3.40
C PHE A 49 1.76 7.09 -3.26
N SER A 50 1.10 7.31 -4.40
CA SER A 50 -0.36 7.24 -4.48
C SER A 50 -0.76 5.77 -4.57
N ARG A 51 -1.88 5.40 -3.95
CA ARG A 51 -2.41 4.03 -3.90
C ARG A 51 -3.84 4.04 -4.41
N ILE A 52 -4.13 3.19 -5.37
CA ILE A 52 -5.48 2.88 -5.83
C ILE A 52 -5.69 1.36 -5.79
N GLY A 53 -6.88 0.88 -5.46
CA GLY A 53 -7.13 -0.55 -5.38
C GLY A 53 -8.58 -0.92 -5.17
N VAL A 54 -8.82 -2.21 -5.07
CA VAL A 54 -10.12 -2.79 -4.71
C VAL A 54 -9.91 -3.96 -3.76
N GLU A 55 -10.79 -4.04 -2.77
CA GLU A 55 -10.86 -5.12 -1.82
C GLU A 55 -12.22 -5.81 -1.94
N SER A 56 -12.21 -7.14 -1.83
CA SER A 56 -13.39 -7.98 -1.79
C SER A 56 -13.40 -8.81 -0.51
N THR A 57 -14.59 -9.09 0.01
CA THR A 57 -14.76 -9.94 1.20
C THR A 57 -15.94 -10.86 0.99
N TYR A 58 -15.75 -12.14 1.27
CA TYR A 58 -16.76 -13.19 1.24
C TYR A 58 -16.67 -14.01 2.52
N GLY A 59 -17.64 -13.83 3.42
CA GLY A 59 -17.68 -14.52 4.71
C GLY A 59 -16.42 -14.29 5.53
N LYS A 60 -15.61 -15.35 5.72
CA LYS A 60 -14.37 -15.34 6.50
C LYS A 60 -13.11 -15.06 5.67
N ILE A 61 -13.23 -14.88 4.35
CA ILE A 61 -12.11 -14.65 3.45
C ILE A 61 -12.22 -13.23 2.91
N SER A 62 -11.13 -12.48 2.94
CA SER A 62 -11.02 -11.19 2.26
C SER A 62 -9.74 -11.12 1.46
N GLY A 63 -9.73 -10.33 0.40
CA GLY A 63 -8.54 -10.14 -0.42
C GLY A 63 -8.65 -8.91 -1.28
N GLY A 64 -7.55 -8.51 -1.89
CA GLY A 64 -7.53 -7.29 -2.66
C GLY A 64 -6.29 -7.13 -3.50
N VAL A 65 -6.41 -6.22 -4.45
CA VAL A 65 -5.35 -5.78 -5.34
C VAL A 65 -5.20 -4.27 -5.21
N ASN A 66 -3.97 -3.80 -5.13
CA ASN A 66 -3.63 -2.39 -5.15
C ASN A 66 -2.52 -2.11 -6.14
N LEU A 67 -2.59 -0.93 -6.73
CA LEU A 67 -1.61 -0.32 -7.58
C LEU A 67 -1.09 0.92 -6.87
N MET A 68 0.23 1.05 -6.79
CA MET A 68 0.92 2.17 -6.20
C MET A 68 1.82 2.84 -7.23
N LEU A 69 1.65 4.16 -7.40
CA LEU A 69 2.43 4.98 -8.32
C LEU A 69 3.19 6.05 -7.53
N PRO A 70 4.50 6.20 -7.74
CA PRO A 70 5.32 7.14 -6.97
C PRO A 70 4.92 8.58 -7.31
N VAL A 71 4.64 9.36 -6.28
CA VAL A 71 4.34 10.81 -6.35
C VAL A 71 5.60 11.61 -6.09
N SER A 72 6.42 11.18 -5.13
CA SER A 72 7.72 11.77 -4.81
C SER A 72 8.64 10.67 -4.29
N GLN A 73 9.90 10.68 -4.68
CA GLN A 73 10.88 9.69 -4.23
C GLN A 73 12.29 10.25 -4.23
N ASP A 74 13.09 9.75 -3.31
CA ASP A 74 14.55 9.88 -3.29
C ASP A 74 15.08 8.55 -2.76
N LEU A 75 15.41 7.64 -3.67
CA LEU A 75 15.90 6.31 -3.34
C LEU A 75 17.36 6.21 -3.77
N ASN A 76 18.18 5.79 -2.82
CA ASN A 76 19.59 5.51 -3.05
C ASN A 76 20.36 6.73 -3.59
N GLY A 77 20.07 7.93 -3.05
CA GLY A 77 20.62 9.20 -3.52
C GLY A 77 20.19 9.58 -4.95
N GLY A 78 19.00 9.15 -5.36
CA GLY A 78 18.48 9.34 -6.72
C GLY A 78 18.96 8.31 -7.76
N ALA A 79 19.77 7.33 -7.37
CA ALA A 79 20.24 6.29 -8.30
C ALA A 79 19.17 5.23 -8.60
N VAL A 80 18.12 5.14 -7.78
CA VAL A 80 17.03 4.18 -7.93
C VAL A 80 15.71 4.92 -8.10
N GLU A 81 14.90 4.45 -9.04
CA GLU A 81 13.56 4.97 -9.27
C GLU A 81 12.54 3.84 -9.18
N ALA A 82 11.58 3.96 -8.25
CA ALA A 82 10.38 3.18 -8.34
C ALA A 82 9.57 3.68 -9.55
N LYS A 83 8.95 2.75 -10.29
CA LYS A 83 8.05 3.06 -11.42
C LYS A 83 6.61 2.79 -11.05
N MET A 84 6.38 1.64 -10.43
CA MET A 84 5.06 1.13 -10.08
C MET A 84 5.24 0.01 -9.07
N ARG A 85 4.25 -0.17 -8.20
CA ARG A 85 4.15 -1.37 -7.36
C ARG A 85 2.74 -1.94 -7.43
N LEU A 86 2.66 -3.22 -7.76
CA LEU A 86 1.43 -4.00 -7.73
C LEU A 86 1.44 -4.83 -6.44
N GLY A 87 0.41 -4.71 -5.62
CA GLY A 87 0.23 -5.49 -4.39
C GLY A 87 -1.02 -6.35 -4.48
N ILE A 88 -0.90 -7.62 -4.11
CA ILE A 88 -2.02 -8.56 -3.98
C ILE A 88 -1.97 -9.13 -2.56
N HIS A 89 -3.11 -9.23 -1.89
CA HIS A 89 -3.19 -9.80 -0.55
C HIS A 89 -4.45 -10.64 -0.37
N LEU A 90 -4.37 -11.59 0.56
CA LEU A 90 -5.45 -12.48 0.96
C LEU A 90 -5.38 -12.66 2.48
N ASN A 91 -6.53 -12.52 3.14
CA ASN A 91 -6.70 -12.73 4.56
C ASN A 91 -7.82 -13.75 4.78
N PHE A 92 -7.69 -14.52 5.85
CA PHE A 92 -8.72 -15.44 6.33
C PHE A 92 -8.84 -15.32 7.84
N VAL A 93 -10.07 -15.41 8.36
CA VAL A 93 -10.36 -15.43 9.80
C VAL A 93 -10.65 -16.86 10.20
N LEU A 94 -9.96 -17.38 11.23
CA LEU A 94 -10.18 -18.73 11.77
C LEU A 94 -11.44 -18.76 12.65
#